data_AF-A0A7X5F644-F1
#
_entry.id   AF-A0A7X5F644-F1
#
_cell.length_a   1.000
_cell.length_b   1.000
_cell.length_c   1.000
_cell.angle_alpha   90.00
_cell.angle_beta   90.00
_cell.angle_gamma   90.00
#
_symmetry.space_group_name_H-M   'P 1'
#
loop_
_entity.id
_entity.type
_entity.pdbx_description
1 polymer ?
#
loop_
_entity_poly.entity_id
_entity_poly.type
_entity_poly.pdbx_seq_one_letter_code
_entity_poly.pdbx_strand_id
1 'polypeptide(L)'
;MRYAVYYTAPVDAELTRLGATWLGRDAVTDTPLTQPEVDGLTADEVASLTTDPRRYGFHATLKAPFSLKDGVSEADLVDGFRRFCARAAAFEIPALDVTLLGRFLALTPQPASADINAFAAACVTAFEPFRAPLSEADIARRMASGLNARQQELLAAWGYPYIFEDFRFHMTLSVKLDDDVARAALQQAAETYFASVIRRPHAIASLGLFREPERNAPFRMVEVLPLTGALSPAEPTLGQAL
;
A
#
# COMPACT_ATOMS: atom_id res chain seq x y z
N MET A 1 16.56 -0.94 8.81
CA MET A 1 15.32 -1.74 8.77
C MET A 1 14.10 -0.87 8.99
N ARG A 2 13.02 -1.11 8.25
CA ARG A 2 11.72 -0.42 8.39
C ARG A 2 10.58 -1.42 8.26
N TYR A 3 9.44 -1.09 8.85
CA TYR A 3 8.20 -1.86 8.76
C TYR A 3 7.11 -1.02 8.13
N ALA A 4 6.14 -1.66 7.51
CA ALA A 4 4.98 -0.99 6.97
C ALA A 4 3.74 -1.87 7.10
N VAL A 5 2.59 -1.22 7.24
CA VAL A 5 1.29 -1.90 7.26
C VAL A 5 0.60 -1.61 5.95
N TYR A 6 0.36 -2.66 5.19
CA TYR A 6 -0.20 -2.59 3.86
C TYR A 6 -1.51 -3.35 3.80
N TYR A 7 -2.43 -2.87 2.99
CA TYR A 7 -3.44 -3.74 2.46
C TYR A 7 -2.81 -4.61 1.36
N THR A 8 -2.97 -5.91 1.51
CA THR A 8 -2.80 -6.91 0.47
C THR A 8 -4.05 -7.78 0.48
N ALA A 9 -4.54 -8.17 -0.69
CA ALA A 9 -5.57 -9.20 -0.75
C ALA A 9 -5.00 -10.53 -0.19
N PRO A 10 -5.85 -11.53 0.13
CA PRO A 10 -5.37 -12.85 0.53
C PRO A 10 -4.34 -13.40 -0.46
N VAL A 11 -3.38 -14.18 0.04
CA VAL A 11 -2.24 -14.66 -0.77
C VAL A 11 -2.66 -15.53 -1.96
N ASP A 12 -3.80 -16.20 -1.84
CA ASP A 12 -4.43 -17.05 -2.85
C ASP A 12 -5.44 -16.29 -3.73
N ALA A 13 -5.69 -15.01 -3.46
CA ALA A 13 -6.63 -14.21 -4.23
C ALA A 13 -6.10 -13.93 -5.65
N GLU A 14 -7.01 -13.94 -6.63
CA GLU A 14 -6.69 -13.63 -8.03
C GLU A 14 -6.02 -12.25 -8.18
N LEU A 15 -6.50 -11.25 -7.44
CA LEU A 15 -5.95 -9.89 -7.44
C LEU A 15 -4.46 -9.88 -7.01
N THR A 16 -4.08 -10.66 -5.99
CA THR A 16 -2.68 -10.77 -5.53
C THR A 16 -1.80 -11.36 -6.63
N ARG A 17 -2.25 -12.45 -7.25
CA ARG A 17 -1.53 -13.11 -8.35
C ARG A 17 -1.35 -12.17 -9.54
N LEU A 18 -2.44 -11.56 -10.00
CA LEU A 18 -2.40 -10.63 -11.14
C LEU A 18 -1.45 -9.47 -10.87
N GLY A 19 -1.56 -8.82 -9.70
CA GLY A 19 -0.73 -7.69 -9.34
C GLY A 19 0.76 -8.04 -9.19
N ALA A 20 1.08 -9.19 -8.59
CA ALA A 20 2.46 -9.66 -8.49
C ALA A 20 3.07 -9.92 -9.88
N THR A 21 2.33 -10.60 -10.77
CA THR A 21 2.76 -10.84 -12.16
C THR A 21 2.90 -9.53 -12.94
N TRP A 22 1.94 -8.61 -12.81
CA TRP A 22 1.99 -7.28 -13.44
C TRP A 22 3.26 -6.51 -13.04
N LEU A 23 3.61 -6.53 -11.75
CA LEU A 23 4.81 -5.86 -11.26
C LEU A 23 6.10 -6.65 -11.55
N GLY A 24 6.02 -7.93 -11.91
CA GLY A 24 7.18 -8.78 -12.19
C GLY A 24 7.89 -9.33 -10.95
N ARG A 25 7.25 -9.33 -9.78
CA ARG A 25 7.80 -9.91 -8.54
C ARG A 25 6.68 -10.30 -7.57
N ASP A 26 6.81 -11.48 -6.99
CA ASP A 26 6.05 -11.88 -5.81
C ASP A 26 6.78 -11.44 -4.53
N ALA A 27 6.11 -10.63 -3.70
CA ALA A 27 6.67 -10.12 -2.45
C ALA A 27 6.58 -11.12 -1.28
N VAL A 28 5.80 -12.20 -1.43
CA VAL A 28 5.70 -13.30 -0.47
C VAL A 28 6.94 -14.18 -0.58
N THR A 29 7.25 -14.64 -1.80
CA THR A 29 8.34 -15.59 -2.07
C THR A 29 9.66 -14.91 -2.47
N ASP A 30 9.63 -13.59 -2.71
CA ASP A 30 10.74 -12.80 -3.25
C ASP A 30 11.22 -13.29 -4.64
N THR A 31 10.33 -13.91 -5.43
CA THR A 31 10.67 -14.46 -6.75
C THR A 31 10.31 -13.52 -7.90
N PRO A 32 11.16 -13.39 -8.93
CA PRO A 32 10.81 -12.68 -10.15
C PRO A 32 9.70 -13.42 -10.91
N LEU A 33 8.84 -12.66 -11.58
CA LEU A 33 7.76 -13.17 -12.42
C LEU A 33 7.83 -12.56 -13.81
N THR A 34 7.47 -13.33 -14.84
CA THR A 34 7.33 -12.81 -16.20
C THR A 34 6.10 -11.90 -16.27
N GLN A 35 6.32 -10.65 -16.65
CA GLN A 35 5.24 -9.66 -16.81
C GLN A 35 4.41 -9.95 -18.06
N PRO A 36 3.14 -9.50 -18.11
CA PRO A 36 2.35 -9.60 -19.33
C PRO A 36 2.95 -8.74 -20.45
N GLU A 37 2.71 -9.16 -21.68
CA GLU A 37 3.00 -8.35 -22.86
C GLU A 37 2.06 -7.13 -22.90
N VAL A 38 2.60 -5.99 -23.33
CA VAL A 38 1.84 -4.75 -23.50
C VAL A 38 2.04 -4.29 -24.94
N ASP A 39 0.96 -4.26 -25.71
CA ASP A 39 1.00 -3.84 -27.11
C ASP A 39 1.64 -2.46 -27.24
N GLY A 40 2.65 -2.36 -28.12
CA GLY A 40 3.38 -1.11 -28.36
C GLY A 40 4.52 -0.83 -27.38
N LEU A 41 4.79 -1.71 -26.41
CA LEU A 41 5.95 -1.62 -25.52
C LEU A 41 6.77 -2.92 -25.56
N THR A 42 8.08 -2.78 -25.49
CA THR A 42 9.00 -3.89 -25.28
C THR A 42 8.95 -4.39 -23.83
N ALA A 43 9.42 -5.62 -23.58
CA ALA A 43 9.52 -6.17 -22.24
C ALA A 43 10.38 -5.31 -21.30
N ASP A 44 11.47 -4.73 -21.80
CA ASP A 44 12.35 -3.85 -21.03
C ASP A 44 11.66 -2.52 -20.67
N GLU A 45 10.85 -1.96 -21.58
CA GLU A 45 10.04 -0.78 -21.30
C GLU A 45 9.02 -1.07 -20.19
N VAL A 46 8.25 -2.16 -20.29
CA VAL A 46 7.31 -2.58 -19.24
C VAL A 46 8.01 -2.81 -17.90
N ALA A 47 9.19 -3.42 -17.92
CA ALA A 47 9.99 -3.63 -16.71
C ALA A 47 10.44 -2.30 -16.08
N SER A 48 10.90 -1.36 -16.89
CA SER A 48 11.31 -0.02 -16.43
C SER A 48 10.15 0.75 -15.78
N LEU A 49 8.93 0.57 -16.31
CA LEU A 49 7.72 1.24 -15.86
C LEU A 49 7.17 0.69 -14.54
N THR A 50 7.75 -0.37 -13.98
CA THR A 50 7.28 -1.01 -12.74
C THR A 50 8.35 -1.11 -11.65
N THR A 51 9.52 -0.50 -11.85
CA THR A 51 10.70 -0.62 -10.96
C THR A 51 10.41 -0.32 -9.49
N ASP A 52 9.92 0.89 -9.18
CA ASP A 52 9.60 1.27 -7.80
C ASP A 52 8.50 0.39 -7.18
N PRO A 53 7.30 0.23 -7.78
CA PRO A 53 6.25 -0.59 -7.17
C PRO A 53 6.66 -2.07 -7.03
N ARG A 54 7.44 -2.63 -7.96
CA ARG A 54 8.00 -4.00 -7.87
C ARG A 54 8.82 -4.22 -6.60
N ARG A 55 9.61 -3.22 -6.20
CA ARG A 55 10.43 -3.28 -4.98
C ARG A 55 9.57 -3.37 -3.71
N TYR A 56 8.45 -2.66 -3.68
CA TYR A 56 7.53 -2.71 -2.55
C TYR A 56 6.65 -3.96 -2.58
N GLY A 57 6.40 -4.53 -3.75
CA GLY A 57 5.39 -5.57 -3.95
C GLY A 57 4.01 -4.98 -4.23
N PHE A 58 3.09 -5.80 -4.72
CA PHE A 58 1.74 -5.35 -5.01
C PHE A 58 0.93 -5.15 -3.73
N HIS A 59 0.57 -3.91 -3.42
CA HIS A 59 -0.05 -3.52 -2.16
C HIS A 59 -0.73 -2.15 -2.24
N ALA A 60 -1.54 -1.80 -1.23
CA ALA A 60 -1.88 -0.41 -0.92
C ALA A 60 -1.32 -0.02 0.45
N THR A 61 -0.72 1.16 0.57
CA THR A 61 -0.14 1.62 1.85
C THR A 61 -1.24 2.07 2.81
N LEU A 62 -1.30 1.51 4.03
CA LEU A 62 -2.19 1.97 5.11
C LEU A 62 -1.43 2.68 6.23
N LYS A 63 -0.22 2.20 6.57
CA LYS A 63 0.78 2.92 7.36
C LYS A 63 2.10 2.90 6.60
N ALA A 64 2.58 4.09 6.25
CA ALA A 64 3.83 4.27 5.52
C ALA A 64 5.04 3.71 6.27
N PRO A 65 6.13 3.32 5.59
CA PRO A 65 7.29 2.70 6.22
C PRO A 65 7.88 3.50 7.38
N PHE A 66 8.10 2.83 8.51
CA PHE A 66 8.61 3.40 9.76
C PHE A 66 9.67 2.52 10.41
N SER A 67 10.60 3.11 11.15
CA SER A 67 11.51 2.38 12.05
C SER A 67 10.84 2.15 13.40
N LEU A 68 11.21 1.08 14.10
CA LEU A 68 10.76 0.86 15.48
C LEU A 68 11.47 1.82 16.44
N LYS A 69 10.75 2.35 17.43
CA LYS A 69 11.34 3.16 18.50
C LYS A 69 12.16 2.31 19.47
N ASP A 70 13.01 2.97 20.24
CA ASP A 70 13.80 2.31 21.27
C ASP A 70 12.92 1.58 22.29
N GLY A 71 13.31 0.36 22.65
CA GLY A 71 12.56 -0.49 23.58
C GLY A 71 11.38 -1.24 22.98
N VAL A 72 11.14 -1.14 21.66
CA VAL A 72 10.12 -1.92 20.95
C VAL A 72 10.78 -2.91 19.98
N SER A 73 10.41 -4.19 20.10
CA SER A 73 10.92 -5.27 19.26
C SER A 73 10.00 -5.57 18.06
N GLU A 74 10.53 -6.32 17.08
CA GLU A 74 9.70 -6.86 15.98
C GLU A 74 8.56 -7.75 16.53
N ALA A 75 8.82 -8.49 17.60
CA ALA A 75 7.81 -9.36 18.23
C ALA A 75 6.66 -8.54 18.83
N ASP A 76 6.94 -7.39 19.46
CA ASP A 76 5.90 -6.49 19.98
C ASP A 76 5.01 -5.95 18.85
N LEU A 77 5.62 -5.58 17.70
CA LEU A 77 4.89 -5.13 16.53
C LEU A 77 4.01 -6.24 15.94
N VAL A 78 4.54 -7.46 15.81
CA VAL A 78 3.81 -8.62 15.31
C VAL A 78 2.63 -8.97 16.23
N ASP A 79 2.81 -8.94 17.55
CA ASP A 79 1.72 -9.15 18.50
C ASP A 79 0.64 -8.06 18.39
N GLY A 80 1.04 -6.79 18.35
CA GLY A 80 0.13 -5.67 18.10
C GLY A 80 -0.65 -5.86 16.79
N PHE A 81 0.04 -6.21 15.71
CA PHE A 81 -0.55 -6.47 14.40
C PHE A 81 -1.61 -7.58 14.43
N ARG A 82 -1.32 -8.69 15.10
CA ARG A 82 -2.29 -9.79 15.30
C ARG A 82 -3.51 -9.34 16.10
N ARG A 83 -3.30 -8.60 17.19
CA ARG A 83 -4.40 -8.03 18.00
C ARG A 83 -5.27 -7.08 17.19
N PHE A 84 -4.67 -6.23 16.34
CA PHE A 84 -5.42 -5.34 15.45
C PHE A 84 -6.30 -6.13 14.47
N CYS A 85 -5.73 -7.13 13.78
CA CYS A 85 -6.46 -7.96 12.82
C CYS A 85 -7.60 -8.76 13.48
N ALA A 86 -7.41 -9.22 14.72
CA ALA A 86 -8.43 -9.91 15.49
C ALA A 86 -9.58 -9.01 15.98
N ARG A 87 -9.40 -7.68 15.96
CA ARG A 87 -10.40 -6.68 16.38
C ARG A 87 -11.15 -6.09 15.20
N ALA A 88 -10.46 -5.84 14.09
CA ALA A 88 -11.03 -5.27 12.87
C ALA A 88 -11.95 -6.29 12.16
N ALA A 89 -13.14 -5.83 11.76
CA ALA A 89 -14.01 -6.57 10.86
C ALA A 89 -13.57 -6.40 9.40
N ALA A 90 -13.74 -7.47 8.62
CA ALA A 90 -13.69 -7.36 7.16
C ALA A 90 -14.85 -6.47 6.66
N PHE A 91 -14.61 -5.76 5.56
CA PHE A 91 -15.60 -4.89 4.93
C PHE A 91 -15.41 -4.88 3.41
N GLU A 92 -16.32 -4.23 2.69
CA GLU A 92 -16.31 -4.20 1.24
C GLU A 92 -16.16 -2.76 0.72
N ILE A 93 -15.41 -2.59 -0.37
CA ILE A 93 -15.43 -1.36 -1.17
C ILE A 93 -16.20 -1.59 -2.47
N PRO A 94 -16.86 -0.55 -3.03
CA PRO A 94 -17.78 -0.74 -4.15
C PRO A 94 -17.16 -1.37 -5.40
N ALA A 95 -15.97 -0.91 -5.76
CA ALA A 95 -15.14 -1.51 -6.80
C ALA A 95 -13.72 -0.95 -6.75
N LEU A 96 -12.79 -1.67 -7.39
CA LEU A 96 -11.52 -1.11 -7.86
C LEU A 96 -11.63 -0.81 -9.35
N ASP A 97 -10.93 0.21 -9.84
CA ASP A 97 -10.76 0.47 -11.28
C ASP A 97 -9.33 0.93 -11.58
N VAL A 98 -8.91 0.79 -12.84
CA VAL A 98 -7.63 1.31 -13.31
C VAL A 98 -7.77 2.83 -13.46
N THR A 99 -6.89 3.56 -12.79
CA THR A 99 -6.94 5.03 -12.79
C THR A 99 -5.56 5.63 -12.86
N LEU A 100 -5.48 6.83 -13.45
CA LEU A 100 -4.28 7.66 -13.38
C LEU A 100 -4.32 8.50 -12.10
N LEU A 101 -3.51 8.15 -11.11
CA LEU A 101 -3.34 8.93 -9.89
C LEU A 101 -2.19 9.92 -10.07
N GLY A 102 -2.52 11.16 -10.44
CA GLY A 102 -1.54 12.16 -10.82
C GLY A 102 -0.83 11.78 -12.12
N ARG A 103 0.33 11.13 -12.02
CA ARG A 103 1.17 10.75 -13.17
C ARG A 103 1.55 9.27 -13.20
N PHE A 104 0.89 8.41 -12.43
CA PHE A 104 1.14 6.97 -12.45
C PHE A 104 -0.17 6.20 -12.44
N LEU A 105 -0.15 4.97 -12.95
CA LEU A 105 -1.31 4.09 -12.94
C LEU A 105 -1.43 3.37 -11.61
N ALA A 106 -2.66 3.21 -11.14
CA ALA A 106 -2.98 2.45 -9.95
C ALA A 106 -4.40 1.88 -10.02
N LEU A 107 -4.64 0.82 -9.26
CA LEU A 107 -6.01 0.44 -8.90
C LEU A 107 -6.50 1.32 -7.76
N THR A 108 -7.63 2.00 -7.92
CA THR A 108 -8.24 2.85 -6.89
C THR A 108 -9.72 2.54 -6.70
N PRO A 109 -10.32 2.87 -5.55
CA PRO A 109 -11.73 2.63 -5.32
C PRO A 109 -12.60 3.53 -6.20
N GLN A 110 -13.59 2.95 -6.87
CA GLN A 110 -14.58 3.68 -7.68
C GLN A 110 -16.02 3.25 -7.31
N PRO A 111 -16.85 4.13 -6.73
CA PRO A 111 -16.50 5.45 -6.18
C PRO A 111 -15.56 5.36 -4.97
N ALA A 112 -15.08 6.50 -4.50
CA ALA A 112 -14.31 6.60 -3.26
C ALA A 112 -15.09 5.99 -2.08
N SER A 113 -14.38 5.31 -1.18
CA SER A 113 -14.96 4.68 0.01
C SER A 113 -14.55 5.42 1.28
N ALA A 114 -15.52 5.83 2.08
CA ALA A 114 -15.26 6.42 3.39
C ALA A 114 -14.70 5.38 4.38
N ASP A 115 -15.16 4.13 4.27
CA ASP A 115 -14.74 3.03 5.14
C ASP A 115 -13.24 2.73 4.98
N ILE A 116 -12.71 2.68 3.76
CA ILE A 116 -11.27 2.46 3.58
C ILE A 116 -10.42 3.63 4.09
N ASN A 117 -10.93 4.86 4.01
CA ASN A 117 -10.27 6.03 4.57
C ASN A 117 -10.25 5.99 6.11
N ALA A 118 -11.38 5.60 6.73
CA ALA A 118 -11.48 5.42 8.18
C ALA A 118 -10.57 4.27 8.65
N PHE A 119 -10.53 3.15 7.90
CA PHE A 119 -9.65 2.02 8.18
C PHE A 119 -8.17 2.42 8.12
N ALA A 120 -7.77 3.20 7.10
CA ALA A 120 -6.42 3.72 6.99
C ALA A 120 -6.06 4.65 8.17
N ALA A 121 -6.98 5.52 8.58
CA ALA A 121 -6.80 6.36 9.77
C ALA A 121 -6.61 5.51 11.03
N ALA A 122 -7.43 4.48 11.23
CA ALA A 122 -7.31 3.56 12.35
C ALA A 122 -5.97 2.80 12.35
N CYS A 123 -5.48 2.36 11.18
CA CYS A 123 -4.14 1.78 11.06
C CYS A 123 -3.06 2.79 11.47
N VAL A 124 -3.15 4.02 10.97
CA VAL A 124 -2.18 5.07 11.30
C VAL A 124 -2.10 5.30 12.81
N THR A 125 -3.25 5.41 13.48
CA THR A 125 -3.31 5.68 14.93
C THR A 125 -2.90 4.47 15.77
N ALA A 126 -3.37 3.27 15.43
CA ALA A 126 -3.11 2.06 16.20
C ALA A 126 -1.63 1.65 16.18
N PHE A 127 -0.94 1.87 15.06
CA PHE A 127 0.48 1.51 14.90
C PHE A 127 1.46 2.65 15.20
N GLU A 128 0.98 3.86 15.48
CA GLU A 128 1.85 4.99 15.84
C GLU A 128 2.74 4.73 17.07
N PRO A 129 2.28 4.05 18.15
CA PRO A 129 3.12 3.78 19.31
C PRO A 129 4.40 2.99 19.03
N PHE A 130 4.47 2.23 17.92
CA PHE A 130 5.65 1.45 17.54
C PHE A 130 6.72 2.28 16.82
N ARG A 131 6.33 3.42 16.23
CA ARG A 131 7.18 4.20 15.34
C ARG A 131 8.23 5.03 16.11
N ALA A 132 9.47 5.00 15.64
CA ALA A 132 10.52 5.95 15.99
C ALA A 132 10.28 7.33 15.33
N PRO A 133 10.70 8.43 15.99
CA PRO A 133 10.82 9.73 15.34
C PRO A 133 11.58 9.65 14.01
N LEU A 134 11.24 10.53 13.05
CA LEU A 134 11.97 10.59 11.80
C LEU A 134 13.39 11.11 12.03
N SER A 135 14.33 10.64 11.22
CA SER A 135 15.67 11.24 11.14
C SER A 135 15.59 12.62 10.50
N GLU A 136 16.53 13.52 10.84
CA GLU A 136 16.65 14.84 10.20
C GLU A 136 16.75 14.72 8.67
N ALA A 137 17.47 13.71 8.17
CA ALA A 137 17.61 13.44 6.74
C ALA A 137 16.28 13.05 6.08
N ASP A 138 15.44 12.25 6.76
CA ASP A 138 14.12 11.90 6.23
C ASP A 138 13.14 13.08 6.29
N ILE A 139 13.22 13.93 7.32
CA ILE A 139 12.45 15.17 7.41
C ILE A 139 12.83 16.09 6.25
N ALA A 140 14.12 16.39 6.07
CA ALA A 140 14.61 17.27 5.02
C ALA A 140 14.19 16.78 3.62
N ARG A 141 14.32 15.47 3.36
CA ARG A 141 13.88 14.86 2.10
C ARG A 141 12.39 15.02 1.84
N ARG A 142 11.54 14.85 2.87
CA ARG A 142 10.09 15.01 2.74
C ARG A 142 9.71 16.48 2.55
N MET A 143 10.35 17.38 3.28
CA MET A 143 10.13 18.83 3.17
C MET A 143 10.48 19.36 1.77
N ALA A 144 11.53 18.84 1.14
CA ALA A 144 11.91 19.19 -0.24
C ALA A 144 10.85 18.86 -1.30
N SER A 145 9.80 18.10 -0.96
CA SER A 145 8.70 17.75 -1.88
C SER A 145 7.63 18.85 -1.99
N GLY A 146 7.81 20.01 -1.35
CA GLY A 146 6.86 21.13 -1.45
C GLY A 146 5.57 20.91 -0.67
N LEU A 147 5.69 20.43 0.58
CA LEU A 147 4.53 20.16 1.44
C LEU A 147 3.82 21.45 1.85
N ASN A 148 2.48 21.44 1.80
CA ASN A 148 1.68 22.53 2.38
C ASN A 148 1.77 22.54 3.92
N ALA A 149 1.28 23.60 4.56
CA ALA A 149 1.37 23.74 6.03
C ALA A 149 0.76 22.55 6.79
N ARG A 150 -0.40 22.06 6.35
CA ARG A 150 -1.05 20.91 6.98
C ARG A 150 -0.25 19.62 6.84
N GLN A 151 0.31 19.37 5.67
CA GLN A 151 1.18 18.22 5.41
C GLN A 151 2.48 18.27 6.24
N GLN A 152 3.00 19.45 6.54
CA GLN A 152 4.15 19.61 7.44
C GLN A 152 3.78 19.25 8.88
N GLU A 153 2.61 19.66 9.36
CA GLU A 153 2.09 19.23 10.67
C GLU A 153 1.93 17.71 10.75
N LEU A 154 1.34 17.11 9.71
CA LEU A 154 1.17 15.66 9.62
C LEU A 154 2.51 14.92 9.60
N LEU A 155 3.49 15.44 8.84
CA LEU A 155 4.85 14.89 8.83
C LEU A 155 5.49 14.94 10.23
N ALA A 156 5.37 16.07 10.93
CA ALA A 156 5.94 16.24 12.26
C ALA A 156 5.29 15.30 13.30
N ALA A 157 3.97 15.19 13.28
CA ALA A 157 3.21 14.40 14.26
C ALA A 157 3.26 12.89 13.98
N TRP A 158 3.20 12.47 12.70
CA TRP A 158 2.93 11.07 12.31
C TRP A 158 4.02 10.44 11.44
N GLY A 159 5.03 11.22 11.07
CA GLY A 159 6.13 10.78 10.21
C GLY A 159 5.77 10.59 8.73
N TYR A 160 4.55 10.95 8.31
CA TYR A 160 4.12 10.86 6.91
C TYR A 160 3.04 11.91 6.58
N PRO A 161 3.14 12.64 5.45
CA PRO A 161 2.27 13.77 5.17
C PRO A 161 0.94 13.40 4.48
N TYR A 162 0.84 12.24 3.83
CA TYR A 162 -0.32 11.87 3.01
C TYR A 162 -1.24 10.88 3.73
N ILE A 163 -1.72 11.29 4.91
CA ILE A 163 -2.61 10.52 5.78
C ILE A 163 -3.90 11.30 6.05
N PHE A 164 -4.90 10.65 6.65
CA PHE A 164 -6.18 11.25 7.01
C PHE A 164 -6.86 11.93 5.80
N GLU A 165 -7.03 13.24 5.80
CA GLU A 165 -7.66 14.00 4.71
C GLU A 165 -6.92 13.88 3.36
N ASP A 166 -5.60 13.68 3.41
CA ASP A 166 -4.74 13.53 2.23
C ASP A 166 -4.56 12.06 1.83
N PHE A 167 -5.12 11.12 2.59
CA PHE A 167 -5.06 9.71 2.25
C PHE A 167 -5.84 9.41 0.96
N ARG A 168 -5.22 8.65 0.07
CA ARG A 168 -5.86 8.10 -1.13
C ARG A 168 -5.49 6.63 -1.22
N PHE A 169 -6.47 5.73 -1.10
CA PHE A 169 -6.22 4.31 -1.32
C PHE A 169 -5.83 4.08 -2.78
N HIS A 170 -4.70 3.40 -3.00
CA HIS A 170 -4.23 3.04 -4.33
C HIS A 170 -3.30 1.84 -4.27
N MET A 171 -3.38 0.96 -5.28
CA MET A 171 -2.40 -0.10 -5.52
C MET A 171 -1.62 0.23 -6.78
N THR A 172 -0.37 0.67 -6.62
CA THR A 172 0.45 1.22 -7.70
C THR A 172 0.77 0.15 -8.76
N LEU A 173 0.48 0.48 -10.01
CA LEU A 173 0.73 -0.35 -11.19
C LEU A 173 1.92 0.13 -12.00
N SER A 174 2.33 1.40 -11.88
CA SER A 174 3.47 1.93 -12.61
C SER A 174 4.26 2.98 -11.82
N VAL A 175 5.46 3.28 -12.30
CA VAL A 175 6.16 4.52 -12.00
C VAL A 175 5.46 5.70 -12.71
N LYS A 176 6.07 6.87 -12.60
CA LYS A 176 5.64 8.07 -13.31
C LYS A 176 5.68 7.86 -14.84
N LEU A 177 4.59 8.19 -15.51
CA LEU A 177 4.39 8.09 -16.95
C LEU A 177 4.42 9.49 -17.57
N ASP A 178 5.57 9.85 -18.15
CA ASP A 178 5.75 11.13 -18.87
C ASP A 178 5.40 11.03 -20.36
N ASP A 179 5.47 9.84 -20.94
CA ASP A 179 5.10 9.61 -22.33
C ASP A 179 3.62 9.24 -22.44
N ASP A 180 2.89 10.02 -23.23
CA ASP A 180 1.46 9.87 -23.45
C ASP A 180 1.12 8.55 -24.18
N VAL A 181 2.00 8.10 -25.09
CA VAL A 181 1.79 6.87 -25.87
C VAL A 181 1.97 5.66 -24.96
N ALA A 182 3.10 5.57 -24.24
CA ALA A 182 3.33 4.51 -23.27
C ALA A 182 2.24 4.48 -22.18
N ARG A 183 1.79 5.65 -21.71
CA ARG A 183 0.70 5.74 -20.74
C ARG A 183 -0.62 5.15 -21.26
N ALA A 184 -1.01 5.50 -22.49
CA ALA A 184 -2.24 4.98 -23.08
C ALA A 184 -2.17 3.46 -23.29
N ALA A 185 -1.04 2.97 -23.81
CA ALA A 185 -0.79 1.53 -23.98
C ALA A 185 -0.86 0.78 -22.65
N LEU A 186 -0.18 1.27 -21.61
CA LEU A 186 -0.14 0.65 -20.30
C LEU A 186 -1.51 0.68 -19.61
N GLN A 187 -2.27 1.75 -19.76
CA GLN A 187 -3.62 1.85 -19.22
C GLN A 187 -4.56 0.83 -19.87
N GLN A 188 -4.58 0.74 -21.20
CA GLN A 188 -5.40 -0.22 -21.92
C GLN A 188 -5.04 -1.67 -21.54
N ALA A 189 -3.74 -1.96 -21.44
CA ALA A 189 -3.26 -3.27 -21.01
C ALA A 189 -3.69 -3.59 -19.57
N ALA A 190 -3.59 -2.63 -18.65
CA ALA A 190 -4.05 -2.82 -17.27
C ALA A 190 -5.56 -3.06 -17.19
N GLU A 191 -6.37 -2.29 -17.91
CA GLU A 191 -7.83 -2.45 -17.93
C GLU A 191 -8.23 -3.85 -18.43
N THR A 192 -7.54 -4.35 -19.46
CA THR A 192 -7.76 -5.70 -19.99
C THR A 192 -7.27 -6.77 -19.03
N TYR A 193 -6.06 -6.60 -18.49
CA TYR A 193 -5.39 -7.60 -17.65
C TYR A 193 -6.07 -7.79 -16.29
N PHE A 194 -6.63 -6.73 -15.70
CA PHE A 194 -7.33 -6.78 -14.42
C PHE A 194 -8.86 -6.92 -14.54
N ALA A 195 -9.40 -7.11 -15.75
CA ALA A 195 -10.84 -7.11 -16.02
C ALA A 195 -11.66 -8.07 -15.13
N SER A 196 -11.08 -9.20 -14.68
CA SER A 196 -11.78 -10.17 -13.81
C SER A 196 -11.96 -9.71 -12.36
N VAL A 197 -11.17 -8.73 -11.91
CA VAL A 197 -11.09 -8.28 -10.50
C VAL A 197 -11.48 -6.82 -10.29
N ILE A 198 -11.65 -6.03 -11.35
CA ILE A 198 -12.10 -4.63 -11.28
C ILE A 198 -13.60 -4.49 -11.54
N ARG A 199 -14.15 -3.29 -11.27
CA ARG A 199 -15.55 -2.90 -11.54
C ARG A 199 -16.59 -3.83 -10.92
N ARG A 200 -16.23 -4.40 -9.78
CA ARG A 200 -17.05 -5.29 -8.97
C ARG A 200 -16.71 -5.10 -7.50
N PRO A 201 -17.61 -5.44 -6.58
CA PRO A 201 -17.34 -5.31 -5.16
C PRO A 201 -16.09 -6.05 -4.74
N HIS A 202 -15.30 -5.41 -3.89
CA HIS A 202 -13.97 -5.88 -3.51
C HIS A 202 -13.85 -5.91 -2.00
N ALA A 203 -13.57 -7.09 -1.45
CA ALA A 203 -13.45 -7.29 -0.01
C ALA A 203 -12.09 -6.82 0.51
N ILE A 204 -12.10 -6.01 1.57
CA ILE A 204 -10.96 -5.73 2.43
C ILE A 204 -11.06 -6.68 3.62
N ALA A 205 -10.44 -7.85 3.46
CA ALA A 205 -10.54 -8.96 4.42
C ALA A 205 -9.19 -9.40 4.99
N SER A 206 -8.10 -8.74 4.62
CA SER A 206 -6.76 -9.05 5.11
C SER A 206 -5.89 -7.81 5.22
N LEU A 207 -4.86 -7.92 6.05
CA LEU A 207 -3.84 -6.92 6.27
C LEU A 207 -2.47 -7.59 6.20
N GLY A 208 -1.48 -6.88 5.71
CA GLY A 208 -0.10 -7.35 5.61
C GLY A 208 0.87 -6.48 6.40
N LEU A 209 1.74 -7.14 7.17
CA LEU A 209 2.90 -6.55 7.79
C LEU A 209 4.12 -6.88 6.93
N PHE A 210 4.84 -5.84 6.50
CA PHE A 210 6.00 -5.96 5.65
C PHE A 210 7.23 -5.33 6.29
N ARG A 211 8.41 -5.86 5.94
CA ARG A 211 9.70 -5.39 6.40
C ARG A 211 10.62 -5.09 5.22
N GLU A 212 11.26 -3.93 5.29
CA GLU A 212 12.42 -3.58 4.47
C GLU A 212 13.67 -3.78 5.34
N PRO A 213 14.50 -4.81 5.08
CA PRO A 213 15.64 -5.13 5.95
C PRO A 213 16.65 -3.98 5.99
N GLU A 214 16.95 -3.42 4.82
CA GLU A 214 17.88 -2.32 4.62
C GLU A 214 17.29 -1.29 3.66
N ARG A 215 17.73 -0.04 3.74
CA ARG A 215 17.18 1.02 2.89
C ARG A 215 17.37 0.65 1.42
N ASN A 216 16.30 0.75 0.64
CA ASN A 216 16.26 0.38 -0.79
C ASN A 216 16.30 -1.12 -1.09
N ALA A 217 16.30 -2.00 -0.08
CA ALA A 217 16.03 -3.41 -0.30
C ALA A 217 14.55 -3.61 -0.70
N PRO A 218 14.20 -4.74 -1.34
CA PRO A 218 12.81 -5.13 -1.52
C PRO A 218 12.09 -5.31 -0.17
N PHE A 219 10.84 -4.86 -0.10
CA PHE A 219 9.98 -5.19 1.04
C PHE A 219 9.62 -6.68 0.97
N ARG A 220 9.68 -7.34 2.13
CA ARG A 220 9.37 -8.76 2.31
C ARG A 220 8.22 -8.90 3.28
N MET A 221 7.34 -9.85 3.01
CA MET A 221 6.25 -10.20 3.91
C MET A 221 6.81 -10.70 5.24
N VAL A 222 6.29 -10.15 6.35
CA VAL A 222 6.45 -10.71 7.69
C VAL A 222 5.26 -11.61 7.99
N GLU A 223 4.05 -11.08 7.80
CA GLU A 223 2.81 -11.81 8.04
C GLU A 223 1.66 -11.17 7.24
N VAL A 224 0.73 -11.99 6.75
CA VAL A 224 -0.57 -11.53 6.24
C VAL A 224 -1.64 -12.26 7.03
N LEU A 225 -2.58 -11.50 7.60
CA LEU A 225 -3.62 -12.03 8.46
C LEU A 225 -5.00 -11.62 7.96
N PRO A 226 -6.00 -12.50 8.11
CA PRO A 226 -7.39 -12.13 7.90
C PRO A 226 -7.86 -11.15 8.98
N LEU A 227 -8.83 -10.29 8.61
CA LEU A 227 -9.58 -9.47 9.55
C LEU A 227 -10.75 -10.28 10.09
N THR A 228 -10.70 -10.69 11.36
CA THR A 228 -11.66 -11.64 11.95
C THR A 228 -12.49 -11.06 13.08
N GLY A 229 -12.31 -9.78 13.39
CA GLY A 229 -12.99 -9.11 14.48
C GLY A 229 -14.36 -8.56 14.09
N ALA A 230 -14.89 -7.69 14.96
CA ALA A 230 -16.23 -7.13 14.85
C ALA A 230 -16.26 -5.59 14.77
N LEU A 231 -15.12 -4.91 14.96
CA LEU A 231 -15.06 -3.46 14.90
C LEU A 231 -15.03 -3.01 13.44
N SER A 232 -16.02 -2.22 13.03
CA SER A 232 -16.06 -1.66 11.68
C SER A 232 -14.96 -0.61 11.49
N PRO A 233 -14.62 -0.24 10.24
CA PRO A 233 -13.62 0.79 9.96
C PRO A 233 -13.87 2.15 10.65
N ALA A 234 -15.14 2.52 10.82
CA ALA A 234 -15.54 3.80 11.42
C ALA A 234 -15.62 3.74 12.95
N GLU A 235 -15.46 2.56 13.56
CA GLU A 235 -15.55 2.38 15.01
C GLU A 235 -14.36 3.05 15.71
N PRO A 236 -14.57 4.10 16.53
CA PRO A 236 -13.48 4.90 17.10
C PRO A 236 -12.49 4.08 17.94
N THR A 237 -12.97 3.00 18.55
CA THR A 237 -12.14 2.11 19.36
C THR A 237 -11.12 1.32 18.54
N LEU A 238 -11.36 1.11 17.23
CA LEU A 238 -10.44 0.35 16.36
C LEU A 238 -9.06 1.01 16.28
N GLY A 239 -9.01 2.34 16.20
CA GLY A 239 -7.77 3.11 16.11
C GLY A 239 -7.05 3.32 17.44
N GLN A 240 -7.56 2.81 18.56
CA GLN A 240 -6.88 2.93 19.85
C GLN A 240 -5.53 2.22 19.81
N ALA A 241 -4.54 2.88 20.42
CA ALA A 241 -3.17 2.38 20.55
C ALA A 241 -3.14 0.93 21.05
N LEU A 242 -2.31 0.13 20.39
CA LEU A 242 -2.11 -1.30 20.69
C LEU A 242 -1.10 -1.52 21.81
#